data_AF-A0A849Z2S7-F1
#
_entry.id   AF-A0A849Z2S7-F1
#
_cell.length_a   1.000
_cell.length_b   1.000
_cell.length_c   1.000
_cell.angle_alpha   90.00
_cell.angle_beta   90.00
_cell.angle_gamma   90.00
#
_symmetry.space_group_name_H-M   'P 1'
#
loop_
_entity.id
_entity.type
_entity.pdbx_description
1 polymer ?
#
loop_
_entity_poly.entity_id
_entity_poly.type
_entity_poly.pdbx_seq_one_letter_code
_entity_poly.pdbx_strand_id
1 'polypeptide(L)'
;MELTSVTLDEVFAAAQARAASLVPETSGYLALAVADASARLPYLLEDPMVMLTSEGTVKVSRGTQVVPPEESATRIRELLARLLDCSAGSMPALAATAKPRSESADDVETFIRELEAALVPVNRAAARRALARLARETVRAKDSGRLRRRKRRAQPSSAPAAPEAPRAAAPIAAPAVAAPPIAPHAVAAPPIEEAVEVEFTPHAPPPIEVEPVVEPTPIPEEPPTMIDAEVAPVAAVAAAPAAEAPAPAPVKVSSKNAVASLGSTAKSDVDDLLERFVVSTLSSPESMREARASLKRLAGLDPTPPPPAAAEIRRLTAALESVARAKREVPAPELPPALPKRSGFRAGMVAIALIALVAAGLLGHYLPRLLAAATPPDHALTSAPSR
;
A
#
# COMPACT_ATOMS: atom_id res chain seq x y z
N MET A 1 -17.70 18.52 -8.08
CA MET A 1 -16.24 18.66 -7.99
C MET A 1 -15.62 17.57 -8.85
N GLU A 2 -14.81 17.92 -9.84
CA GLU A 2 -14.11 16.93 -10.66
C GLU A 2 -13.10 16.17 -9.79
N LEU A 3 -13.18 14.83 -9.80
CA LEU A 3 -12.25 13.99 -9.06
C LEU A 3 -10.90 14.02 -9.78
N THR A 4 -9.95 14.77 -9.24
CA THR A 4 -8.58 14.78 -9.76
C THR A 4 -7.91 13.44 -9.44
N SER A 5 -7.32 12.85 -10.47
CA SER A 5 -6.61 11.57 -10.38
C SER A 5 -5.22 11.71 -11.01
N VAL A 6 -4.27 10.93 -10.49
CA VAL A 6 -2.89 10.87 -10.96
C VAL A 6 -2.53 9.42 -11.25
N THR A 7 -1.69 9.19 -12.25
CA THR A 7 -1.17 7.86 -12.58
C THR A 7 0.02 7.52 -11.68
N LEU A 8 0.33 6.23 -11.55
CA LEU A 8 1.48 5.77 -10.78
C LEU A 8 2.82 6.29 -11.35
N ASP A 9 2.92 6.42 -12.67
CA ASP A 9 4.05 7.09 -13.35
C ASP A 9 4.25 8.53 -12.86
N GLU A 10 3.16 9.28 -12.69
CA GLU A 10 3.21 10.65 -12.18
C GLU A 10 3.63 10.68 -10.70
N VAL A 11 3.19 9.70 -9.91
CA VAL A 11 3.60 9.54 -8.50
C VAL A 11 5.11 9.25 -8.43
N PHE A 12 5.63 8.32 -9.23
CA PHE A 12 7.07 8.05 -9.30
C PHE A 12 7.85 9.29 -9.72
N ALA A 13 7.41 9.98 -10.77
CA ALA A 13 8.06 11.21 -11.24
C ALA A 13 8.07 12.30 -10.14
N ALA A 14 6.98 12.46 -9.39
CA ALA A 14 6.86 13.43 -8.31
C ALA A 14 7.74 13.08 -7.10
N ALA A 15 7.72 11.81 -6.67
CA ALA A 15 8.50 11.31 -5.55
C ALA A 15 10.00 11.42 -5.83
N GLN A 16 10.43 10.97 -7.02
CA GLN A 16 11.81 11.11 -7.47
C GLN A 16 12.24 12.57 -7.49
N ALA A 17 11.41 13.47 -8.03
CA ALA A 17 11.68 14.91 -8.05
C ALA A 17 11.61 15.59 -6.67
N ARG A 18 11.36 14.83 -5.59
CA ARG A 18 11.14 15.33 -4.22
C ARG A 18 10.04 16.41 -4.17
N ALA A 19 9.08 16.33 -5.09
CA ALA A 19 7.94 17.23 -5.18
C ALA A 19 6.69 16.67 -4.48
N ALA A 20 6.67 15.36 -4.21
CA ALA A 20 5.71 14.70 -3.35
C ALA A 20 6.46 13.90 -2.28
N SER A 21 5.96 13.92 -1.04
CA SER A 21 6.57 13.18 0.07
C SER A 21 6.15 11.72 0.00
N LEU A 22 7.04 10.87 -0.52
CA LEU A 22 6.88 9.42 -0.49
C LEU A 22 7.77 8.84 0.62
N VAL A 23 7.14 8.25 1.63
CA VAL A 23 7.79 7.60 2.78
C VAL A 23 7.59 6.08 2.62
N PRO A 24 8.49 5.22 3.16
CA PRO A 24 8.31 3.77 3.09
C PRO A 24 6.92 3.27 3.52
N GLU A 25 6.36 3.84 4.59
CA GLU A 25 5.02 3.47 5.06
C GLU A 25 3.92 3.78 4.02
N THR A 26 3.95 4.97 3.40
CA THR A 26 3.00 5.33 2.33
C THR A 26 3.19 4.46 1.08
N SER A 27 4.42 4.04 0.82
CA SER A 27 4.75 3.10 -0.26
C SER A 27 4.10 1.73 0.00
N GLY A 28 4.18 1.24 1.23
CA GLY A 28 3.49 0.03 1.66
C GLY A 28 1.97 0.14 1.53
N TYR A 29 1.36 1.25 1.95
CA TYR A 29 -0.09 1.47 1.77
C TYR A 29 -0.52 1.53 0.31
N LEU A 30 0.29 2.12 -0.56
CA LEU A 30 0.00 2.17 -2.00
C LEU A 30 0.08 0.76 -2.61
N ALA A 31 1.14 0.00 -2.31
CA ALA A 31 1.28 -1.38 -2.78
C ALA A 31 0.14 -2.28 -2.28
N LEU A 32 -0.27 -2.12 -1.01
CA LEU A 32 -1.40 -2.85 -0.43
C LEU A 32 -2.72 -2.55 -1.16
N ALA A 33 -2.99 -1.27 -1.43
CA ALA A 33 -4.20 -0.87 -2.16
C ALA A 33 -4.20 -1.36 -3.62
N VAL A 34 -3.03 -1.44 -4.26
CA VAL A 34 -2.89 -2.03 -5.61
C VAL A 34 -3.10 -3.54 -5.54
N ALA A 35 -2.53 -4.22 -4.55
CA ALA A 35 -2.70 -5.66 -4.33
C ALA A 35 -4.18 -6.01 -4.14
N ASP A 36 -4.89 -5.31 -3.25
CA ASP A 36 -6.33 -5.49 -3.00
C ASP A 36 -7.18 -5.31 -4.27
N ALA A 37 -6.80 -4.36 -5.15
CA ALA A 37 -7.49 -4.13 -6.40
C ALA A 37 -7.19 -5.23 -7.44
N SER A 38 -5.93 -5.67 -7.52
CA SER A 38 -5.47 -6.73 -8.43
C SER A 38 -5.96 -8.13 -8.06
N ALA A 39 -6.15 -8.42 -6.76
CA ALA A 39 -6.68 -9.69 -6.30
C ALA A 39 -8.08 -9.99 -6.86
N ARG A 40 -8.84 -8.94 -7.22
CA ARG A 40 -10.16 -9.06 -7.85
C ARG A 40 -10.09 -9.22 -9.37
N LEU A 41 -8.97 -8.89 -9.99
CA LEU A 41 -8.80 -8.72 -11.43
C LEU A 41 -7.37 -9.13 -11.83
N PRO A 42 -7.14 -10.40 -12.19
CA PRO A 42 -5.80 -10.95 -12.48
C PRO A 42 -5.29 -10.51 -13.86
N TYR A 43 -5.12 -9.20 -14.07
CA TYR A 43 -4.58 -8.63 -15.30
C TYR A 43 -3.12 -8.23 -15.14
N LEU A 44 -2.42 -8.15 -16.27
CA LEU A 44 -1.09 -7.56 -16.33
C LEU A 44 -1.13 -6.13 -15.78
N LEU A 45 -0.38 -5.91 -14.71
CA LEU A 45 -0.32 -4.63 -14.00
C LEU A 45 0.73 -3.72 -14.65
N GLU A 46 0.27 -2.69 -15.35
CA GLU A 46 1.13 -1.63 -15.88
C GLU A 46 0.98 -0.33 -15.07
N ASP A 47 2.07 0.43 -14.92
CA ASP A 47 2.08 1.71 -14.20
C ASP A 47 1.00 2.71 -14.66
N PRO A 48 0.72 2.93 -15.97
CA PRO A 48 -0.34 3.83 -16.41
C PRO A 48 -1.76 3.35 -16.06
N MET A 49 -1.95 2.06 -15.77
CA MET A 49 -3.27 1.51 -15.41
C MET A 49 -3.66 1.80 -13.96
N VAL A 50 -2.67 2.10 -13.11
CA VAL A 50 -2.87 2.38 -11.69
C VAL A 50 -3.12 3.88 -11.51
N MET A 51 -4.33 4.22 -11.09
CA MET A 51 -4.77 5.58 -10.84
C MET A 51 -5.03 5.81 -9.36
N LEU A 52 -4.41 6.85 -8.80
CA LEU A 52 -4.62 7.32 -7.44
C LEU A 52 -5.49 8.59 -7.45
N THR A 53 -6.60 8.56 -6.73
CA THR A 53 -7.54 9.70 -6.63
C THR A 53 -7.18 10.65 -5.50
N SER A 54 -7.65 11.90 -5.57
CA SER A 54 -7.51 12.92 -4.50
C SER A 54 -8.16 12.56 -3.16
N GLU A 55 -8.99 11.51 -3.14
CA GLU A 55 -9.61 10.92 -1.95
C GLU A 55 -8.79 9.79 -1.32
N GLY A 56 -7.65 9.42 -1.93
CA GLY A 56 -6.79 8.34 -1.47
C GLY A 56 -7.31 6.94 -1.81
N THR A 57 -8.20 6.83 -2.81
CA THR A 57 -8.61 5.53 -3.37
C THR A 57 -7.77 5.21 -4.59
N VAL A 58 -7.36 3.95 -4.72
CA VAL A 58 -6.61 3.42 -5.86
C VAL A 58 -7.58 2.68 -6.77
N LYS A 59 -7.49 2.93 -8.07
CA LYS A 59 -8.23 2.25 -9.11
C LYS A 59 -7.24 1.63 -10.08
N VAL A 60 -7.44 0.36 -10.42
CA VAL A 60 -6.64 -0.34 -11.43
C VAL A 60 -7.55 -0.57 -12.64
N SER A 61 -7.14 -0.03 -13.79
CA SER A 61 -7.86 -0.25 -15.05
C SER A 61 -7.68 -1.69 -15.50
N ARG A 62 -8.68 -2.26 -16.19
CA ARG A 62 -8.59 -3.64 -16.71
C ARG A 62 -7.56 -3.69 -17.84
N GLY A 63 -6.60 -4.60 -17.71
CA GLY A 63 -5.66 -4.92 -18.78
C GLY A 63 -6.27 -5.84 -19.83
N THR A 64 -5.56 -6.01 -20.94
CA THR A 64 -5.94 -6.92 -22.04
C THR A 64 -5.49 -8.35 -21.79
N GLN A 65 -4.39 -8.53 -21.03
CA GLN A 65 -3.79 -9.82 -20.75
C GLN A 65 -4.12 -10.27 -19.33
N VAL A 66 -4.69 -11.47 -19.20
CA VAL A 66 -4.86 -12.15 -17.91
C VAL A 66 -3.55 -12.83 -17.55
N VAL A 67 -3.14 -12.70 -16.30
CA VAL A 67 -1.84 -13.14 -15.79
C VAL A 67 -2.08 -14.13 -14.63
N PRO A 68 -1.28 -15.21 -14.49
CA PRO A 68 -1.35 -16.11 -13.35
C PRO A 68 -1.16 -15.36 -12.01
N PRO A 69 -1.78 -15.82 -10.91
CA PRO A 69 -1.70 -15.15 -9.61
C PRO A 69 -0.25 -15.01 -9.09
N GLU A 70 0.60 -16.01 -9.34
CA GLU A 70 2.02 -16.00 -8.97
C GLU A 70 2.82 -14.88 -9.67
N GLU A 71 2.56 -14.68 -10.97
CA GLU A 71 3.19 -13.60 -11.71
C GLU A 71 2.65 -12.25 -11.25
N SER A 72 1.35 -12.15 -10.95
CA SER A 72 0.76 -10.94 -10.36
C SER A 72 1.41 -10.58 -9.02
N ALA A 73 1.57 -11.55 -8.11
CA ALA A 73 2.24 -11.34 -6.83
C ALA A 73 3.69 -10.86 -7.03
N THR A 74 4.42 -11.48 -7.95
CA THR A 74 5.78 -11.06 -8.34
C THR A 74 5.81 -9.60 -8.80
N ARG A 75 4.89 -9.19 -9.68
CA ARG A 75 4.79 -7.79 -10.16
C ARG A 75 4.49 -6.79 -9.06
N ILE A 76 3.66 -7.17 -8.08
CA ILE A 76 3.35 -6.29 -6.95
C ILE A 76 4.56 -6.17 -6.01
N ARG A 77 5.35 -7.24 -5.82
CA ARG A 77 6.63 -7.18 -5.08
C ARG A 77 7.63 -6.27 -5.80
N GLU A 78 7.77 -6.40 -7.13
CA GLU A 78 8.59 -5.50 -7.96
C GLU A 78 8.13 -4.04 -7.84
N LEU A 79 6.80 -3.80 -7.85
CA LEU A 79 6.23 -2.47 -7.63
C LEU A 79 6.59 -1.92 -6.24
N LEU A 80 6.43 -2.72 -5.18
CA LEU A 80 6.80 -2.30 -3.83
C LEU A 80 8.29 -1.96 -3.74
N ALA A 81 9.18 -2.76 -4.33
CA ALA A 81 10.61 -2.48 -4.39
C ALA A 81 10.89 -1.12 -5.05
N ARG A 82 10.31 -0.85 -6.23
CA ARG A 82 10.45 0.42 -6.94
C ARG A 82 9.93 1.62 -6.12
N LEU A 83 8.82 1.45 -5.41
CA LEU A 83 8.27 2.49 -4.53
C LEU A 83 9.21 2.78 -3.35
N LEU A 84 9.77 1.74 -2.71
CA LEU A 84 10.73 1.87 -1.63
C LEU A 84 12.02 2.56 -2.10
N ASP A 85 12.52 2.25 -3.29
CA ASP A 85 13.69 2.90 -3.88
C ASP A 85 13.47 4.42 -4.12
N CYS A 86 12.24 4.81 -4.44
CA CYS A 86 11.87 6.21 -4.62
C CYS A 86 11.58 6.93 -3.30
N SER A 87 11.28 6.19 -2.24
CA SER A 87 10.88 6.73 -0.94
C SER A 87 12.05 7.38 -0.19
N ALA A 88 11.74 8.25 0.78
CA ALA A 88 12.71 8.83 1.69
C ALA A 88 12.71 8.06 3.01
N GLY A 89 13.75 7.25 3.23
CA GLY A 89 13.94 6.46 4.45
C GLY A 89 14.10 4.97 4.16
N SER A 90 14.14 4.16 5.22
CA SER A 90 14.16 2.71 5.12
C SER A 90 13.16 2.08 6.10
N MET A 91 12.53 0.99 5.70
CA MET A 91 11.67 0.18 6.55
C MET A 91 12.01 -1.30 6.27
N PRO A 92 12.87 -1.93 7.09
CA PRO A 92 13.46 -3.23 6.76
C PRO A 92 12.42 -4.34 6.62
N ALA A 93 11.31 -4.28 7.37
CA ALA A 93 10.20 -5.21 7.24
C ALA A 93 9.58 -5.17 5.83
N LEU A 94 9.26 -3.98 5.32
CA LEU A 94 8.73 -3.81 3.95
C LEU A 94 9.75 -4.20 2.89
N ALA A 95 11.03 -3.85 3.10
CA ALA A 95 12.09 -4.22 2.19
C ALA A 95 12.27 -5.76 2.11
N ALA A 96 12.07 -6.47 3.22
CA ALA A 96 12.06 -7.94 3.22
C ALA A 96 10.87 -8.49 2.44
N THR A 97 9.68 -7.90 2.59
CA THR A 97 8.47 -8.29 1.83
C THR A 97 8.61 -7.99 0.33
N ALA A 98 9.38 -6.98 -0.07
CA ALA A 98 9.60 -6.63 -1.47
C ALA A 98 10.58 -7.56 -2.20
N LYS A 99 11.39 -8.36 -1.47
CA LYS A 99 12.37 -9.25 -2.09
C LYS A 99 11.68 -10.38 -2.86
N PRO A 100 12.15 -10.71 -4.08
CA PRO A 100 11.70 -11.91 -4.78
C PRO A 100 11.99 -13.15 -3.94
N ARG A 101 11.05 -14.09 -3.90
CA ARG A 101 11.23 -15.40 -3.27
C ARG A 101 11.25 -16.46 -4.36
N SER A 102 12.23 -17.35 -4.29
CA SER A 102 12.46 -18.41 -5.28
C SER A 102 11.69 -19.70 -5.00
N GLU A 103 11.12 -19.86 -3.80
CA GLU A 103 10.74 -21.18 -3.27
C GLU A 103 9.24 -21.40 -3.10
N SER A 104 8.39 -20.39 -3.30
CA SER A 104 6.95 -20.53 -3.10
C SER A 104 6.15 -19.90 -4.23
N ALA A 105 5.18 -20.68 -4.74
CA ALA A 105 4.05 -20.19 -5.52
C ALA A 105 3.20 -19.27 -4.64
N ASP A 106 3.71 -18.08 -4.36
CA ASP A 106 3.06 -17.11 -3.51
C ASP A 106 1.89 -16.50 -4.26
N ASP A 107 0.68 -16.80 -3.80
CA ASP A 107 -0.52 -16.10 -4.23
C ASP A 107 -0.51 -14.63 -3.72
N VAL A 108 -1.25 -13.77 -4.41
CA VAL A 108 -1.44 -12.35 -4.07
C VAL A 108 -2.00 -12.21 -2.66
N GLU A 109 -2.88 -13.11 -2.22
CA GLU A 109 -3.43 -13.10 -0.85
C GLU A 109 -2.35 -13.32 0.22
N THR A 110 -1.40 -14.23 -0.01
CA THR A 110 -0.27 -14.46 0.89
C THR A 110 0.59 -13.20 0.98
N PHE A 111 0.90 -12.58 -0.17
CA PHE A 111 1.61 -11.31 -0.19
C PHE A 111 0.89 -10.19 0.57
N ILE A 112 -0.44 -10.08 0.44
CA ILE A 112 -1.25 -9.10 1.19
C ILE A 112 -1.09 -9.30 2.69
N ARG A 113 -1.20 -10.54 3.20
CA ARG A 113 -1.05 -10.84 4.63
C ARG A 113 0.35 -10.48 5.15
N GLU A 114 1.39 -10.77 4.38
CA GLU A 114 2.77 -10.39 4.72
C GLU A 114 2.96 -8.88 4.78
N LEU A 115 2.37 -8.17 3.82
CA LEU A 115 2.45 -6.72 3.73
C LEU A 115 1.70 -6.06 4.89
N GLU A 116 0.54 -6.58 5.27
CA GLU A 116 -0.20 -6.13 6.45
C GLU A 116 0.57 -6.38 7.75
N ALA A 117 1.21 -7.56 7.88
CA ALA A 117 2.07 -7.89 9.02
C ALA A 117 3.29 -6.96 9.11
N ALA A 118 3.86 -6.55 7.98
CA ALA A 118 4.98 -5.60 7.94
C ALA A 118 4.57 -4.15 8.27
N LEU A 119 3.29 -3.80 8.13
CA LEU A 119 2.73 -2.46 8.38
C LEU A 119 2.09 -2.32 9.79
N VAL A 120 2.31 -3.28 10.70
CA VAL A 120 1.56 -3.38 11.96
C VAL A 120 1.74 -2.17 12.88
N PRO A 121 0.62 -1.56 13.35
CA PRO A 121 -0.78 -1.82 13.00
C PRO A 121 -1.28 -1.06 11.75
N VAL A 122 -1.99 -1.75 10.85
CA VAL A 122 -2.57 -1.14 9.64
C VAL A 122 -3.83 -0.34 9.97
N ASN A 123 -3.72 0.99 9.97
CA ASN A 123 -4.89 1.86 10.03
C ASN A 123 -5.33 2.25 8.60
N ARG A 124 -6.32 1.53 8.06
CA ARG A 124 -6.85 1.76 6.69
C ARG A 124 -7.35 3.20 6.48
N ALA A 125 -7.88 3.86 7.52
CA ALA A 125 -8.30 5.26 7.42
C ALA A 125 -7.10 6.23 7.36
N ALA A 126 -6.04 5.96 8.13
CA ALA A 126 -4.80 6.72 8.06
C ALA A 126 -4.09 6.53 6.71
N ALA A 127 -4.05 5.28 6.21
CA ALA A 127 -3.55 4.94 4.89
C ALA A 127 -4.27 5.75 3.79
N ARG A 128 -5.60 5.76 3.79
CA ARG A 128 -6.39 6.57 2.83
C ARG A 128 -6.05 8.07 2.92
N ARG A 129 -5.88 8.62 4.13
CA ARG A 129 -5.47 10.04 4.30
C ARG A 129 -4.07 10.30 3.76
N ALA A 130 -3.12 9.41 3.99
CA ALA A 130 -1.76 9.50 3.48
C ALA A 130 -1.74 9.45 1.94
N LEU A 131 -2.48 8.53 1.34
CA LEU A 131 -2.63 8.40 -0.11
C LEU A 131 -3.33 9.62 -0.72
N ALA A 132 -4.37 10.16 -0.08
CA ALA A 132 -5.02 11.40 -0.52
C ALA A 132 -4.06 12.59 -0.53
N ARG A 133 -3.19 12.69 0.48
CA ARG A 133 -2.15 13.71 0.55
C ARG A 133 -1.12 13.55 -0.58
N LEU A 134 -0.64 12.33 -0.79
CA LEU A 134 0.28 11.99 -1.88
C LEU A 134 -0.29 12.38 -3.25
N ALA A 135 -1.56 12.05 -3.50
CA ALA A 135 -2.26 12.41 -4.74
C ALA A 135 -2.28 13.93 -4.96
N ARG A 136 -2.68 14.70 -3.94
CA ARG A 136 -2.75 16.17 -4.02
C ARG A 136 -1.39 16.82 -4.17
N GLU A 137 -0.35 16.29 -3.54
CA GLU A 137 1.03 16.75 -3.74
C GLU A 137 1.51 16.46 -5.16
N THR A 138 1.18 15.29 -5.71
CA THR A 138 1.49 14.90 -7.09
C THR A 138 0.78 15.80 -8.10
N VAL A 139 -0.51 16.10 -7.90
CA VAL A 139 -1.27 17.07 -8.72
C VAL A 139 -0.61 18.45 -8.67
N ARG A 140 -0.27 18.96 -7.47
CA ARG A 140 0.44 20.25 -7.34
C ARG A 140 1.80 20.25 -8.05
N ALA A 141 2.52 19.14 -8.01
CA ALA A 141 3.79 18.97 -8.73
C ALA A 141 3.60 18.95 -10.26
N LYS A 142 2.51 18.34 -10.73
CA LYS A 142 2.10 18.30 -12.14
C LYS A 142 1.75 19.71 -12.64
N ASP A 143 0.88 20.41 -11.93
CA ASP A 143 0.38 21.75 -12.30
C ASP A 143 1.50 22.81 -12.30
N SER A 144 2.46 22.67 -11.36
CA SER A 144 3.66 23.54 -11.33
C SER A 144 4.71 23.18 -12.39
N GLY A 145 4.46 22.18 -13.25
CA GLY A 145 5.37 21.75 -14.31
C GLY A 145 6.65 21.09 -13.84
N ARG A 146 6.76 20.71 -12.55
CA ARG A 146 7.96 20.10 -11.97
C ARG A 146 8.24 18.71 -12.55
N LEU A 147 7.19 17.96 -12.93
CA LEU A 147 7.32 16.63 -13.51
C LEU A 147 8.00 16.65 -14.90
N ARG A 148 7.67 17.65 -15.73
CA ARG A 148 8.22 17.79 -17.09
C ARG A 148 9.71 18.12 -17.10
N ARG A 149 10.17 18.94 -16.15
CA ARG A 149 11.57 19.39 -16.07
C ARG A 149 12.54 18.24 -15.83
N ARG A 150 12.14 17.23 -15.04
CA ARG A 150 12.99 16.08 -14.75
C ARG A 150 13.06 15.10 -15.93
N LYS A 151 11.95 14.79 -16.60
CA LYS A 151 11.97 13.91 -17.78
C LYS A 151 12.95 14.43 -18.85
N ARG A 152 12.97 15.75 -19.06
CA ARG A 152 13.92 16.42 -19.98
C ARG A 152 15.38 16.39 -19.51
N ARG A 153 15.64 16.29 -18.20
CA ARG A 153 17.00 16.23 -17.63
C ARG A 153 17.53 14.79 -17.52
N ALA A 154 16.64 13.84 -17.25
CA ALA A 154 16.94 12.42 -17.10
C ALA A 154 17.07 11.69 -18.43
N GLN A 155 16.46 12.22 -19.50
CA GLN A 155 16.88 11.90 -20.84
C GLN A 155 18.21 12.62 -21.02
N PRO A 156 19.38 11.95 -20.88
CA PRO A 156 20.63 12.59 -21.23
C PRO A 156 20.40 13.12 -22.63
N SER A 157 20.53 14.42 -22.80
CA SER A 157 20.55 15.01 -24.13
C SER A 157 21.58 14.18 -24.87
N SER A 158 21.11 13.26 -25.70
CA SER A 158 21.90 12.66 -26.75
C SER A 158 22.20 13.85 -27.63
N ALA A 159 23.21 14.62 -27.22
CA ALA A 159 23.84 15.60 -28.05
C ALA A 159 24.03 14.83 -29.35
N PRO A 160 23.40 15.28 -30.45
CA PRO A 160 23.46 14.57 -31.72
C PRO A 160 24.92 14.23 -31.91
N ALA A 161 25.23 12.92 -31.91
CA ALA A 161 26.59 12.43 -31.92
C ALA A 161 27.30 13.25 -32.99
N ALA A 162 28.32 14.02 -32.58
CA ALA A 162 29.07 14.85 -33.51
C ALA A 162 29.38 13.96 -34.72
N PRO A 163 29.03 14.39 -35.96
CA PRO A 163 29.07 13.54 -37.14
C PRO A 163 30.39 12.79 -37.13
N GLU A 164 30.30 11.47 -36.95
CA GLU A 164 31.43 10.59 -36.82
C GLU A 164 32.28 10.81 -38.07
N ALA A 165 33.46 11.41 -37.90
CA ALA A 165 34.38 11.63 -38.99
C ALA A 165 34.57 10.29 -39.71
N PRO A 166 34.50 10.24 -41.05
CA PRO A 166 34.48 9.00 -41.82
C PRO A 166 35.69 8.16 -41.42
N ARG A 167 35.45 7.13 -40.61
CA ARG A 167 36.44 6.10 -40.29
C ARG A 167 36.78 5.41 -41.59
N ALA A 168 38.02 5.61 -42.04
CA ALA A 168 38.59 4.93 -43.18
C ALA A 168 38.28 3.43 -43.09
N ALA A 169 37.71 2.91 -44.18
CA ALA A 169 37.33 1.52 -44.33
C ALA A 169 38.53 0.61 -44.02
N ALA A 170 38.45 -0.10 -42.90
CA ALA A 170 39.30 -1.26 -42.69
C ALA A 170 38.81 -2.40 -43.60
N PRO A 171 39.71 -3.14 -44.24
CA PRO A 171 39.37 -4.17 -45.22
C PRO A 171 38.59 -5.32 -44.55
N ILE A 172 37.50 -5.70 -45.21
CA ILE A 172 36.64 -6.84 -44.90
C ILE A 172 37.50 -8.12 -45.01
N ALA A 173 37.83 -8.71 -43.87
CA ALA A 173 38.36 -10.07 -43.82
C ALA A 173 37.22 -11.06 -44.07
N ALA A 174 37.45 -11.96 -45.02
CA ALA A 174 36.52 -12.98 -45.50
C ALA A 174 36.02 -13.93 -44.38
N PRO A 175 34.79 -14.47 -44.50
CA PRO A 175 34.26 -15.44 -43.56
C PRO A 175 34.95 -16.80 -43.75
N ALA A 176 35.80 -17.18 -42.81
CA ALA A 176 36.39 -18.51 -42.74
C ALA A 176 35.43 -19.48 -42.01
N VAL A 177 34.87 -20.40 -42.80
CA VAL A 177 34.87 -21.86 -42.60
C VAL A 177 34.36 -22.43 -41.25
N ALA A 178 33.21 -23.10 -41.37
CA ALA A 178 32.80 -24.37 -40.74
C ALA A 178 32.90 -24.52 -39.21
N ALA A 179 31.75 -24.43 -38.55
CA ALA A 179 31.52 -25.08 -37.27
C ALA A 179 31.14 -26.57 -37.48
N PRO A 180 31.70 -27.51 -36.70
CA PRO A 180 31.35 -28.93 -36.78
C PRO A 180 29.98 -29.23 -36.13
N PRO A 181 29.32 -30.35 -36.51
CA PRO A 181 28.07 -30.79 -35.93
C PRO A 181 28.26 -31.24 -34.47
N ILE A 182 27.57 -30.57 -33.55
CA ILE A 182 27.49 -30.96 -32.15
C ILE A 182 26.63 -32.23 -32.07
N ALA A 183 27.23 -33.33 -31.63
CA ALA A 183 26.55 -34.59 -31.39
C ALA A 183 25.53 -34.45 -30.24
N PRO A 184 24.38 -35.15 -30.30
CA PRO A 184 23.42 -35.18 -29.21
C PRO A 184 24.00 -36.01 -28.05
N HIS A 185 24.47 -35.34 -27.01
CA HIS A 185 24.69 -36.00 -25.72
C HIS A 185 23.34 -36.33 -25.10
N ALA A 186 23.00 -37.62 -25.12
CA ALA A 186 21.94 -38.20 -24.32
C ALA A 186 22.20 -37.87 -22.84
N VAL A 187 21.39 -36.98 -22.28
CA VAL A 187 21.35 -36.72 -20.84
C VAL A 187 20.68 -37.93 -20.21
N ALA A 188 21.48 -38.75 -19.54
CA ALA A 188 21.00 -39.81 -18.68
C ALA A 188 20.11 -39.21 -17.59
N ALA A 189 18.87 -39.71 -17.51
CA ALA A 189 17.95 -39.40 -16.42
C ALA A 189 18.57 -39.79 -15.07
N PRO A 190 18.50 -38.93 -14.04
CA PRO A 190 18.87 -39.34 -12.70
C PRO A 190 17.88 -40.41 -12.19
N PRO A 191 18.35 -41.35 -11.35
CA PRO A 191 17.50 -42.38 -10.75
C PRO A 191 16.45 -41.72 -9.86
N ILE A 192 15.21 -42.15 -10.03
CA ILE A 192 14.08 -41.82 -9.16
C ILE A 192 14.39 -42.42 -7.79
N GLU A 193 14.72 -41.56 -6.83
CA GLU A 193 14.80 -41.95 -5.42
C GLU A 193 13.40 -42.26 -4.90
N GLU A 194 13.21 -43.55 -4.71
CA GLU A 194 12.35 -44.26 -3.76
C GLU A 194 11.57 -43.35 -2.78
N ALA A 195 10.25 -43.36 -2.95
CA ALA A 195 9.30 -42.71 -2.04
C ALA A 195 9.43 -43.31 -0.64
N VAL A 196 9.96 -42.52 0.30
CA VAL A 196 9.84 -42.79 1.73
C VAL A 196 8.40 -42.49 2.12
N GLU A 197 7.63 -43.56 2.31
CA GLU A 197 6.30 -43.55 2.90
C GLU A 197 6.42 -43.09 4.36
N VAL A 198 6.18 -41.79 4.59
CA VAL A 198 6.10 -41.23 5.94
C VAL A 198 4.74 -41.63 6.51
N GLU A 199 4.75 -42.65 7.35
CA GLU A 199 3.64 -43.11 8.16
C GLU A 199 3.16 -41.97 9.08
N PHE A 200 2.08 -41.30 8.68
CA PHE A 200 1.40 -40.30 9.50
C PHE A 200 0.76 -40.98 10.71
N THR A 201 1.42 -40.90 11.86
CA THR A 201 0.79 -41.22 13.13
C THR A 201 -0.21 -40.11 13.48
N PRO A 202 -1.51 -40.41 13.64
CA PRO A 202 -2.50 -39.41 14.03
C PRO A 202 -2.24 -38.99 15.48
N HIS A 203 -1.70 -37.78 15.66
CA HIS A 203 -1.51 -37.20 16.98
C HIS A 203 -2.88 -36.79 17.54
N ALA A 204 -3.34 -37.53 18.55
CA ALA A 204 -4.57 -37.22 19.27
C ALA A 204 -4.47 -35.84 19.94
N PRO A 205 -5.47 -34.95 19.80
CA PRO A 205 -5.45 -33.66 20.46
C PRO A 205 -5.46 -33.85 21.99
N PRO A 206 -4.68 -33.07 22.76
CA PRO A 206 -4.70 -33.14 24.21
C PRO A 206 -6.08 -32.76 24.75
N PRO A 207 -6.53 -33.38 25.86
CA PRO A 207 -7.80 -33.07 26.48
C PRO A 207 -7.84 -31.62 26.94
N ILE A 208 -8.87 -30.90 26.51
CA ILE A 208 -9.16 -29.52 26.92
C ILE A 208 -9.63 -29.59 28.37
N GLU A 209 -8.81 -29.07 29.29
CA GLU A 209 -9.21 -28.81 30.67
C GLU A 209 -10.29 -27.72 30.67
N VAL A 210 -11.51 -28.12 31.02
CA VAL A 210 -12.66 -27.23 31.18
C VAL A 210 -12.48 -26.48 32.49
N GLU A 211 -12.14 -25.19 32.43
CA GLU A 211 -12.14 -24.31 33.60
C GLU A 211 -13.56 -24.22 34.20
N PRO A 212 -13.69 -24.28 35.55
CA PRO A 212 -14.97 -24.28 36.21
C PRO A 212 -15.70 -22.93 36.07
N VAL A 213 -16.93 -23.01 35.59
CA VAL A 213 -17.90 -21.90 35.51
C VAL A 213 -18.10 -21.31 36.91
N VAL A 214 -17.67 -20.07 37.09
CA VAL A 214 -17.91 -19.27 38.30
C VAL A 214 -19.36 -18.76 38.25
N GLU A 215 -20.15 -19.18 39.23
CA GLU A 215 -21.54 -18.75 39.46
C GLU A 215 -21.61 -17.22 39.66
N PRO A 216 -22.51 -16.50 38.95
CA PRO A 216 -22.61 -15.05 39.08
C PRO A 216 -23.27 -14.64 40.40
N THR A 217 -22.53 -13.87 41.18
CA THR A 217 -22.97 -13.26 42.44
C THR A 217 -24.13 -12.26 42.21
N PRO A 218 -25.21 -12.29 43.01
CA PRO A 218 -26.34 -11.38 42.87
C PRO A 218 -25.95 -9.94 43.28
N ILE A 219 -26.24 -8.99 42.37
CA ILE A 219 -26.04 -7.55 42.57
C ILE A 219 -27.23 -6.99 43.39
N PRO A 220 -27.00 -6.25 44.49
CA PRO A 220 -28.08 -5.68 45.28
C PRO A 220 -28.76 -4.49 44.58
N GLU A 221 -30.09 -4.49 44.58
CA GLU A 221 -30.95 -3.42 44.05
C GLU A 221 -30.85 -2.14 44.91
N GLU A 222 -30.48 -1.02 44.28
CA GLU A 222 -30.55 0.31 44.92
C GLU A 222 -31.92 0.96 44.69
N PRO A 223 -32.48 1.65 45.71
CA PRO A 223 -33.81 2.26 45.63
C PRO A 223 -33.85 3.56 44.81
N PRO A 224 -35.00 3.89 44.19
CA PRO A 224 -35.15 5.03 43.29
C PRO A 224 -35.10 6.36 44.03
N THR A 225 -34.21 7.25 43.60
CA THR A 225 -34.17 8.66 44.01
C THR A 225 -35.09 9.47 43.10
N MET A 226 -36.15 10.04 43.66
CA MET A 226 -36.98 11.06 43.01
C MET A 226 -36.21 12.38 42.96
N ILE A 227 -36.01 12.93 41.76
CA ILE A 227 -35.49 14.28 41.58
C ILE A 227 -36.57 15.11 40.89
N ASP A 228 -37.23 15.96 41.68
CA ASP A 228 -38.03 17.08 41.20
C ASP A 228 -37.10 18.13 40.58
N ALA A 229 -37.32 18.43 39.30
CA ALA A 229 -36.62 19.51 38.59
C ALA A 229 -37.65 20.53 38.10
N GLU A 230 -37.73 21.62 38.86
CA GLU A 230 -38.45 22.86 38.57
C GLU A 230 -37.81 23.56 37.36
N VAL A 231 -38.61 23.80 36.31
CA VAL A 231 -38.17 24.46 35.06
C VAL A 231 -38.64 25.91 35.06
N ALA A 232 -37.69 26.84 35.14
CA ALA A 232 -37.91 28.26 34.91
C ALA A 232 -37.84 28.61 33.40
N PRO A 233 -38.72 29.48 32.86
CA PRO A 233 -38.67 29.89 31.46
C PRO A 233 -37.78 31.13 31.27
N VAL A 234 -36.86 31.07 30.31
CA VAL A 234 -36.10 32.25 29.85
C VAL A 234 -36.61 32.69 28.48
N ALA A 235 -36.88 33.99 28.41
CA ALA A 235 -37.56 34.71 27.36
C ALA A 235 -36.72 34.95 26.09
N ALA A 236 -37.48 35.26 25.03
CA ALA A 236 -37.09 35.58 23.67
C ALA A 236 -36.24 36.85 23.50
N VAL A 237 -35.39 36.88 22.46
CA VAL A 237 -34.97 38.11 21.76
C VAL A 237 -34.78 37.84 20.25
N ALA A 238 -35.57 38.56 19.45
CA ALA A 238 -35.38 39.19 18.12
C ALA A 238 -34.30 38.62 17.15
N ALA A 239 -34.57 38.23 15.91
CA ALA A 239 -35.21 38.88 14.73
C ALA A 239 -34.22 39.50 13.70
N ALA A 240 -34.51 39.20 12.42
CA ALA A 240 -34.11 39.85 11.14
C ALA A 240 -32.95 39.21 10.31
N PRO A 241 -32.94 39.39 8.97
CA PRO A 241 -33.99 38.94 8.04
C PRO A 241 -33.44 38.16 6.81
N ALA A 242 -34.33 37.36 6.22
CA ALA A 242 -34.12 36.59 4.99
C ALA A 242 -34.24 37.48 3.74
N ALA A 243 -33.30 37.34 2.82
CA ALA A 243 -33.36 37.90 1.48
C ALA A 243 -33.87 36.84 0.49
N GLU A 244 -34.88 37.27 -0.24
CA GLU A 244 -35.73 36.62 -1.22
C GLU A 244 -35.13 36.72 -2.63
N ALA A 245 -35.03 35.60 -3.37
CA ALA A 245 -34.90 35.59 -4.84
C ALA A 245 -35.19 34.17 -5.41
N PRO A 246 -35.61 34.06 -6.69
CA PRO A 246 -36.78 33.26 -7.04
C PRO A 246 -36.52 31.96 -7.82
N ALA A 247 -37.54 31.11 -7.81
CA ALA A 247 -37.67 29.85 -8.54
C ALA A 247 -37.62 29.99 -10.07
N PRO A 248 -37.13 28.97 -10.80
CA PRO A 248 -37.47 28.77 -12.20
C PRO A 248 -38.61 27.75 -12.39
N ALA A 249 -39.47 28.07 -13.34
CA ALA A 249 -40.70 27.38 -13.75
C ALA A 249 -40.49 25.98 -14.39
N PRO A 250 -41.52 25.12 -14.40
CA PRO A 250 -41.47 23.81 -15.05
C PRO A 250 -41.68 23.92 -16.58
N VAL A 251 -40.70 23.42 -17.34
CA VAL A 251 -40.80 23.25 -18.80
C VAL A 251 -41.59 21.98 -19.10
N LYS A 252 -42.74 22.14 -19.76
CA LYS A 252 -43.48 21.05 -20.42
C LYS A 252 -42.77 20.70 -21.72
N VAL A 253 -42.29 19.46 -21.86
CA VAL A 253 -41.89 18.92 -23.16
C VAL A 253 -42.78 17.73 -23.52
N SER A 254 -43.40 17.90 -24.67
CA SER A 254 -44.36 17.00 -25.30
C SER A 254 -43.73 15.69 -25.74
N SER A 255 -44.47 14.60 -25.49
CA SER A 255 -44.34 13.30 -26.12
C SER A 255 -44.45 13.37 -27.65
N LYS A 256 -43.52 12.71 -28.35
CA LYS A 256 -43.72 11.87 -29.56
C LYS A 256 -42.35 11.51 -30.14
N ASN A 257 -41.92 10.26 -29.95
CA ASN A 257 -41.33 9.41 -31.00
C ASN A 257 -40.98 8.05 -30.40
N ALA A 258 -41.79 7.06 -30.74
CA ALA A 258 -41.43 5.65 -30.72
C ALA A 258 -40.86 5.32 -32.10
N VAL A 259 -39.63 4.81 -32.19
CA VAL A 259 -39.25 3.64 -33.01
C VAL A 259 -37.92 3.06 -32.49
N ALA A 260 -37.96 1.78 -32.09
CA ALA A 260 -36.91 0.76 -31.98
C ALA A 260 -35.43 1.16 -31.85
N SER A 261 -34.81 0.81 -30.72
CA SER A 261 -33.45 0.25 -30.70
C SER A 261 -33.26 -0.63 -29.47
N LEU A 262 -33.03 -1.92 -29.71
CA LEU A 262 -32.64 -2.92 -28.73
C LEU A 262 -31.21 -2.66 -28.23
N GLY A 263 -30.97 -2.78 -26.92
CA GLY A 263 -29.63 -3.00 -26.36
C GLY A 263 -29.01 -1.83 -25.58
N SER A 264 -29.63 -1.39 -24.49
CA SER A 264 -28.96 -0.56 -23.47
C SER A 264 -29.52 -0.93 -22.08
N THR A 265 -28.78 -1.74 -21.32
CA THR A 265 -29.04 -1.97 -19.90
C THR A 265 -28.56 -0.75 -19.12
N ALA A 266 -29.38 0.29 -19.12
CA ALA A 266 -29.18 1.51 -18.35
C ALA A 266 -29.52 1.25 -16.87
N LYS A 267 -28.81 1.97 -15.99
CA LYS A 267 -28.90 1.93 -14.52
C LYS A 267 -30.32 2.05 -13.92
N SER A 268 -31.32 2.41 -14.71
CA SER A 268 -32.71 2.52 -14.26
C SER A 268 -33.33 1.18 -13.87
N ASP A 269 -32.89 0.06 -14.44
CA ASP A 269 -33.49 -1.27 -14.14
C ASP A 269 -33.09 -1.79 -12.75
N VAL A 270 -31.94 -1.34 -12.23
CA VAL A 270 -31.49 -1.67 -10.87
C VAL A 270 -32.23 -0.82 -9.84
N ASP A 271 -32.47 0.46 -10.14
CA ASP A 271 -33.26 1.33 -9.26
C ASP A 271 -34.75 0.92 -9.23
N ASP A 272 -35.33 0.49 -10.36
CA ASP A 272 -36.69 -0.07 -10.42
C ASP A 272 -36.81 -1.43 -9.69
N LEU A 273 -35.77 -2.27 -9.75
CA LEU A 273 -35.70 -3.50 -8.96
C LEU A 273 -35.52 -3.21 -7.46
N LEU A 274 -34.72 -2.20 -7.10
CA LEU A 274 -34.55 -1.78 -5.71
C LEU A 274 -35.85 -1.18 -5.17
N GLU A 275 -36.59 -0.37 -5.94
CA GLU A 275 -37.91 0.14 -5.56
C GLU A 275 -38.97 -0.98 -5.43
N ARG A 276 -38.95 -1.99 -6.30
CA ARG A 276 -39.83 -3.17 -6.17
C ARG A 276 -39.48 -4.07 -4.98
N PHE A 277 -38.22 -4.10 -4.57
CA PHE A 277 -37.76 -4.79 -3.37
C PHE A 277 -37.70 -3.89 -2.13
N VAL A 278 -38.15 -2.62 -2.20
CA VAL A 278 -38.48 -1.85 -1.00
C VAL A 278 -39.70 -2.52 -0.36
N VAL A 279 -39.36 -3.46 0.51
CA VAL A 279 -40.13 -4.03 1.60
C VAL A 279 -40.98 -2.93 2.22
N SER A 280 -42.22 -2.80 1.74
CA SER A 280 -43.22 -1.84 2.22
C SER A 280 -43.71 -2.14 3.64
N THR A 281 -43.04 -3.04 4.37
CA THR A 281 -43.33 -3.39 5.76
C THR A 281 -42.29 -2.84 6.74
N LEU A 282 -41.27 -2.09 6.29
CA LEU A 282 -40.25 -1.48 7.16
C LEU A 282 -40.17 0.06 7.10
N SER A 283 -41.24 0.72 6.66
CA SER A 283 -41.29 2.20 6.55
C SER A 283 -41.33 2.90 7.91
N SER A 284 -41.68 2.19 8.98
CA SER A 284 -41.60 2.70 10.35
C SER A 284 -40.21 2.43 10.95
N PRO A 285 -39.50 3.45 11.47
CA PRO A 285 -38.25 3.26 12.20
C PRO A 285 -38.40 2.32 13.42
N GLU A 286 -39.62 2.13 13.93
CA GLU A 286 -39.91 1.18 15.01
C GLU A 286 -39.93 -0.27 14.48
N SER A 287 -40.53 -0.51 13.31
CA SER A 287 -40.54 -1.86 12.70
C SER A 287 -39.13 -2.38 12.38
N MET A 288 -38.21 -1.50 11.97
CA MET A 288 -36.80 -1.86 11.77
C MET A 288 -36.08 -2.21 13.08
N ARG A 289 -36.47 -1.58 14.21
CA ARG A 289 -35.93 -1.92 15.53
C ARG A 289 -36.45 -3.27 16.00
N GLU A 290 -37.74 -3.55 15.81
CA GLU A 290 -38.35 -4.83 16.16
C GLU A 290 -37.79 -5.98 15.30
N ALA A 291 -37.64 -5.79 14.00
CA ALA A 291 -37.05 -6.79 13.11
C ALA A 291 -35.59 -7.11 13.49
N ARG A 292 -34.79 -6.09 13.84
CA ARG A 292 -33.42 -6.29 14.34
C ARG A 292 -33.39 -7.00 15.68
N ALA A 293 -34.29 -6.68 16.60
CA ALA A 293 -34.39 -7.36 17.89
C ALA A 293 -34.79 -8.83 17.72
N SER A 294 -35.73 -9.12 16.81
CA SER A 294 -36.15 -10.48 16.46
C SER A 294 -35.00 -11.29 15.84
N LEU A 295 -34.29 -10.74 14.85
CA LEU A 295 -33.13 -11.38 14.24
C LEU A 295 -32.00 -11.67 15.24
N LYS A 296 -31.73 -10.75 16.18
CA LYS A 296 -30.73 -10.95 17.24
C LYS A 296 -31.11 -12.08 18.19
N ARG A 297 -32.38 -12.15 18.61
CA ARG A 297 -32.90 -13.26 19.43
C ARG A 297 -32.78 -14.60 18.71
N LEU A 298 -33.09 -14.65 17.41
CA LEU A 298 -33.02 -15.86 16.60
C LEU A 298 -31.56 -16.35 16.43
N ALA A 299 -30.60 -15.42 16.44
CA ALA A 299 -29.18 -15.71 16.40
C ALA A 299 -28.56 -16.06 17.78
N GLY A 300 -29.34 -16.11 18.85
CA GLY A 300 -28.83 -16.36 20.21
C GLY A 300 -27.92 -15.26 20.74
N LEU A 301 -27.96 -14.06 20.14
CA LEU A 301 -27.18 -12.91 20.58
C LEU A 301 -28.04 -12.07 21.51
N ASP A 302 -27.55 -11.84 22.72
CA ASP A 302 -28.22 -10.95 23.66
C ASP A 302 -28.40 -9.56 23.03
N PRO A 303 -29.59 -8.94 23.20
CA PRO A 303 -29.85 -7.63 22.64
C PRO A 303 -28.86 -6.64 23.25
N THR A 304 -27.94 -6.16 22.42
CA THR A 304 -27.01 -5.08 22.79
C THR A 304 -27.77 -3.98 23.53
N PRO A 305 -27.35 -3.59 24.75
CA PRO A 305 -28.05 -2.60 25.55
C PRO A 305 -28.24 -1.31 24.75
N PRO A 306 -29.33 -0.57 24.98
CA PRO A 306 -29.56 0.69 24.29
C PRO A 306 -28.36 1.61 24.49
N PRO A 307 -27.93 2.36 23.47
CA PRO A 307 -26.82 3.29 23.63
C PRO A 307 -27.17 4.27 24.76
N PRO A 308 -26.20 4.62 25.62
CA PRO A 308 -26.43 5.57 26.71
C PRO A 308 -27.00 6.87 26.16
N ALA A 309 -27.87 7.51 26.94
CA ALA A 309 -28.54 8.73 26.50
C ALA A 309 -27.51 9.78 26.07
N ALA A 310 -27.82 10.60 25.06
CA ALA A 310 -26.88 11.61 24.55
C ALA A 310 -26.37 12.57 25.65
N ALA A 311 -27.17 12.79 26.70
CA ALA A 311 -26.77 13.56 27.88
C ALA A 311 -25.65 12.90 28.69
N GLU A 312 -25.69 11.57 28.82
CA GLU A 312 -24.68 10.78 29.51
C GLU A 312 -23.36 10.74 28.72
N ILE A 313 -23.45 10.60 27.39
CA ILE A 313 -22.29 10.73 26.49
C ILE A 313 -21.62 12.10 26.68
N ARG A 314 -22.40 13.20 26.72
CA ARG A 314 -21.85 14.55 26.96
C ARG A 314 -21.17 14.66 28.33
N ARG A 315 -21.76 14.08 29.39
CA ARG A 315 -21.15 14.04 30.73
C ARG A 315 -19.84 13.27 30.75
N LEU A 316 -19.78 12.10 30.13
CA LEU A 316 -18.57 11.28 30.04
C LEU A 316 -17.47 11.99 29.23
N THR A 317 -17.85 12.67 28.15
CA THR A 317 -16.89 13.44 27.33
C THR A 317 -16.32 14.62 28.12
N ALA A 318 -17.17 15.35 28.86
CA ALA A 318 -16.73 16.44 29.72
C ALA A 318 -15.82 15.97 30.87
N ALA A 319 -16.11 14.79 31.45
CA ALA A 319 -15.25 14.19 32.47
C ALA A 319 -13.88 13.76 31.92
N LEU A 320 -13.81 13.26 30.68
CA LEU A 320 -12.54 12.96 30.02
C LEU A 320 -11.73 14.22 29.73
N GLU A 321 -12.38 15.30 29.29
CA GLU A 321 -11.70 16.58 29.07
C GLU A 321 -11.17 17.21 30.36
N SER A 322 -11.88 17.08 31.48
CA SER A 322 -11.42 17.58 32.78
C SER A 322 -10.20 16.81 33.28
N VAL A 323 -10.17 15.48 33.14
CA VAL A 323 -8.99 14.65 33.45
C VAL A 323 -7.80 15.02 32.56
N ALA A 324 -8.03 15.26 31.27
CA ALA A 324 -6.96 15.68 30.35
C ALA A 324 -6.38 17.06 30.69
N ARG A 325 -7.21 18.00 31.19
CA ARG A 325 -6.75 19.30 31.69
C ARG A 325 -5.97 19.16 32.99
N ALA A 326 -6.47 18.39 33.95
CA ALA A 326 -5.78 18.14 35.22
C ALA A 326 -4.39 17.52 35.00
N LYS A 327 -4.25 16.63 34.01
CA LYS A 327 -2.94 16.04 33.65
C LYS A 327 -1.95 17.03 33.01
N ARG A 328 -2.42 18.12 32.41
CA ARG A 328 -1.57 19.19 31.84
C ARG A 328 -1.11 20.21 32.87
N GLU A 329 -1.84 20.37 33.97
CA GLU A 329 -1.49 21.30 35.04
C GLU A 329 -0.49 20.73 36.06
N VAL A 330 -0.10 19.45 35.92
CA VAL A 330 1.01 18.92 36.71
C VAL A 330 2.28 19.68 36.28
N PRO A 331 2.85 20.52 37.16
CA PRO A 331 4.03 21.31 36.84
C PRO A 331 5.14 20.36 36.39
N ALA A 332 5.70 20.64 35.21
CA ALA A 332 6.77 19.85 34.63
C ALA A 332 7.86 19.62 35.70
N PRO A 333 8.24 18.37 36.01
CA PRO A 333 9.31 18.12 36.95
C PRO A 333 10.54 18.91 36.50
N GLU A 334 11.09 19.69 37.42
CA GLU A 334 12.28 20.53 37.22
C GLU A 334 13.34 19.72 36.47
N LEU A 335 13.57 20.10 35.21
CA LEU A 335 14.52 19.44 34.35
C LEU A 335 15.91 19.53 35.01
N PRO A 336 16.59 18.41 35.27
CA PRO A 336 17.94 18.44 35.81
C PRO A 336 18.86 19.25 34.88
N PRO A 337 19.87 19.93 35.44
CA PRO A 337 20.74 20.84 34.70
C PRO A 337 21.33 20.15 33.46
N ALA A 338 21.22 20.85 32.33
CA ALA A 338 21.64 20.37 31.02
C ALA A 338 23.07 19.80 31.07
N LEU A 339 23.19 18.49 30.80
CA LEU A 339 24.48 17.83 30.69
C LEU A 339 25.35 18.52 29.63
N PRO A 340 26.66 18.69 29.88
CA PRO A 340 27.57 19.35 28.96
C PRO A 340 27.57 18.62 27.61
N LYS A 341 27.37 19.39 26.53
CA LYS A 341 27.45 18.92 25.14
C LYS A 341 28.78 18.20 24.93
N ARG A 342 28.74 16.86 24.91
CA ARG A 342 29.91 16.02 24.57
C ARG A 342 30.33 16.36 23.15
N SER A 343 31.55 16.88 23.03
CA SER A 343 32.14 17.34 21.77
C SER A 343 32.16 16.22 20.73
N GLY A 344 31.74 16.54 19.50
CA GLY A 344 31.64 15.63 18.35
C GLY A 344 32.96 15.05 17.84
N PHE A 345 34.06 15.22 18.57
CA PHE A 345 35.40 14.78 18.16
C PHE A 345 35.52 13.25 18.11
N ARG A 346 34.78 12.53 18.97
CA ARG A 346 34.81 11.05 19.00
C ARG A 346 34.06 10.41 17.82
N ALA A 347 33.02 11.05 17.31
CA ALA A 347 32.27 10.54 16.15
C ALA A 347 33.10 10.59 14.86
N GLY A 348 33.92 11.64 14.70
CA GLY A 348 34.83 11.78 13.55
C GLY A 348 35.90 10.68 13.50
N MET A 349 36.50 10.32 14.63
CA MET A 349 37.52 9.27 14.68
C MET A 349 36.96 7.88 14.32
N VAL A 350 35.75 7.55 14.76
CA VAL A 350 35.12 6.25 14.43
C VAL A 350 34.84 6.14 12.93
N ALA A 351 34.39 7.22 12.28
CA ALA A 351 34.18 7.24 10.84
C ALA A 351 35.49 7.05 10.05
N ILE A 352 36.58 7.70 10.48
CA ILE A 352 37.90 7.55 9.83
C ILE A 352 38.43 6.12 10.00
N ALA A 353 38.29 5.52 11.18
CA ALA A 353 38.72 4.15 11.43
C ALA A 353 37.95 3.13 10.55
N LEU A 354 36.64 3.32 10.37
CA LEU A 354 35.83 2.47 9.50
C LEU A 354 36.25 2.58 8.02
N ILE A 355 36.53 3.79 7.54
CA ILE A 355 36.98 4.00 6.15
C ILE A 355 38.34 3.32 5.92
N ALA A 356 39.27 3.45 6.87
CA ALA A 356 40.58 2.81 6.79
C ALA A 356 40.48 1.27 6.73
N LEU A 357 39.56 0.69 7.50
CA LEU A 357 39.36 -0.76 7.54
C LEU A 357 38.77 -1.31 6.23
N VAL A 358 37.82 -0.58 5.62
CA VAL A 358 37.27 -0.92 4.30
C VAL A 358 38.34 -0.81 3.21
N ALA A 359 39.15 0.26 3.23
CA ALA A 359 40.23 0.44 2.27
C ALA A 359 41.28 -0.68 2.37
N ALA A 360 41.66 -1.09 3.59
CA ALA A 360 42.58 -2.20 3.81
C ALA A 360 42.01 -3.54 3.29
N GLY A 361 40.71 -3.81 3.53
CA GLY A 361 40.04 -5.00 3.02
C GLY A 361 39.98 -5.05 1.49
N LEU A 362 39.66 -3.93 0.84
CA LEU A 362 39.70 -3.81 -0.60
C LEU A 362 41.12 -4.02 -1.13
N LEU A 363 42.11 -3.36 -0.55
CA LEU A 363 43.49 -3.50 -1.00
C LEU A 363 43.98 -4.95 -0.89
N GLY A 364 43.70 -5.62 0.24
CA GLY A 364 44.04 -7.04 0.42
C GLY A 364 43.35 -7.98 -0.58
N HIS A 365 42.13 -7.66 -1.00
CA HIS A 365 41.40 -8.46 -1.98
C HIS A 365 41.89 -8.26 -3.43
N TYR A 366 42.30 -7.04 -3.79
CA TYR A 366 42.69 -6.70 -5.16
C TYR A 366 44.20 -6.84 -5.44
N LEU A 367 45.06 -6.75 -4.42
CA LEU A 367 46.52 -6.87 -4.60
C LEU A 367 46.95 -8.19 -5.29
N PRO A 368 46.41 -9.37 -4.92
CA PRO A 368 46.82 -10.63 -5.56
C PRO A 368 46.45 -10.70 -7.04
N ARG A 369 45.30 -10.12 -7.41
CA ARG A 369 44.86 -10.05 -8.82
C ARG A 369 45.72 -9.13 -9.65
N LEU A 370 46.13 -8.00 -9.09
CA LEU A 370 47.03 -7.06 -9.77
C LEU A 370 48.43 -7.66 -9.95
N LEU A 371 48.92 -8.43 -8.97
CA LEU A 371 50.21 -9.13 -9.08
C LEU A 371 50.14 -10.29 -10.08
N ALA A 372 49.04 -11.04 -10.14
CA ALA A 372 48.85 -12.12 -11.12
C ALA A 372 48.73 -11.61 -12.56
N ALA A 373 48.23 -10.39 -12.77
CA ALA A 373 48.18 -9.78 -14.09
C ALA A 373 49.55 -9.29 -14.60
N ALA A 374 50.55 -9.17 -13.71
CA ALA A 374 51.87 -8.64 -14.05
C ALA A 374 52.89 -9.71 -14.47
N THR A 375 52.57 -11.01 -14.37
CA THR A 375 53.43 -12.08 -14.91
C THR A 375 53.23 -12.17 -16.42
N PRO A 376 54.25 -11.80 -17.23
CA PRO A 376 54.15 -11.92 -18.68
C PRO A 376 53.99 -13.40 -19.07
N PRO A 377 53.16 -13.71 -20.06
CA PRO A 377 52.99 -15.09 -20.52
C PRO A 377 54.30 -15.59 -21.14
N ASP A 378 54.84 -16.67 -20.60
CA ASP A 378 55.94 -17.44 -21.18
C ASP A 378 55.44 -18.08 -22.49
N HIS A 379 55.48 -17.30 -23.56
CA HIS A 379 55.27 -17.77 -24.90
C HIS A 379 56.54 -17.57 -25.72
N ALA A 380 56.93 -18.67 -26.36
CA ALA A 380 57.83 -18.78 -27.51
C ALA A 380 59.32 -18.92 -27.20
N LEU A 381 59.75 -20.15 -26.89
CA LEU A 381 60.96 -20.72 -27.46
C LEU A 381 60.85 -22.27 -27.49
N THR A 382 60.34 -22.84 -28.58
CA THR A 382 60.57 -24.22 -29.09
C THR A 382 59.49 -24.47 -30.16
N SER A 383 59.73 -24.94 -31.37
CA SER A 383 60.88 -25.57 -32.00
C SER A 383 60.72 -25.38 -33.52
N ALA A 384 61.83 -25.13 -34.22
CA ALA A 384 61.87 -25.12 -35.68
C ALA A 384 61.90 -26.58 -36.20
N PRO A 385 61.14 -26.92 -37.26
CA PRO A 385 61.26 -28.23 -37.88
C PRO A 385 62.50 -28.30 -38.79
N SER A 386 63.38 -29.28 -38.51
CA SER A 386 64.45 -29.69 -39.44
C SER A 386 63.84 -30.37 -40.66
N ARG A 387 64.36 -30.01 -41.83
CA ARG A 387 64.18 -30.74 -43.09
C ARG A 387 64.95 -32.04 -43.09
#